data_AF-X0WXV5-F1
#
_entry.id   AF-X0WXV5-F1
#
_cell.length_a   1.000
_cell.length_b   1.000
_cell.length_c   1.000
_cell.angle_alpha   90.00
_cell.angle_beta   90.00
_cell.angle_gamma   90.00
#
_symmetry.space_group_name_H-M   'P 1'
#
loop_
_entity.id
_entity.type
_entity.pdbx_description
1 polymer ?
#
loop_
_entity_poly.entity_id
_entity_poly.type
_entity_poly.pdbx_seq_one_letter_code
_entity_poly.pdbx_strand_id
1 'polypeptide(L)'
;FIENKERKTIQEYEKIKAGEFLPKTVLGEIVEHEKNNKRGFTLHFCDEGCILPNIEGLNHCPKGHSGLHEKFFPLYAVLKSEPIVNHNENNLNYLYNGLVRIAAKVKKGACLEYEIRRLENKEETNINAIGLLNWSPLYVPVQKVY
;
A
#
# COMPACT_ATOMS: atom_id res chain seq x y z
N PHE A 1 -10.34 -11.17 16.45
CA PHE A 1 -9.20 -11.83 15.81
C PHE A 1 -9.52 -13.20 15.19
N ILE A 2 -10.39 -14.03 15.77
CA ILE A 2 -10.79 -15.31 15.16
C ILE A 2 -11.65 -15.12 13.89
N GLU A 3 -12.48 -14.07 13.86
CA GLU A 3 -13.41 -13.79 12.75
C GLU A 3 -12.74 -13.48 11.40
N ASN A 4 -11.45 -13.10 11.41
CA ASN A 4 -10.67 -12.82 10.20
C ASN A 4 -9.80 -14.01 9.76
N LYS A 5 -9.90 -15.17 10.42
CA LYS A 5 -9.13 -16.35 10.05
C LYS A 5 -9.85 -17.10 8.94
N GLU A 6 -9.19 -17.26 7.81
CA GLU A 6 -9.68 -18.11 6.73
C GLU A 6 -9.17 -19.54 6.91
N ARG A 7 -10.07 -20.53 6.84
CA ARG A 7 -9.69 -21.94 6.89
C ARG A 7 -9.07 -22.33 5.56
N LYS A 8 -7.76 -22.59 5.55
CA LYS A 8 -7.04 -23.14 4.41
C LYS A 8 -7.14 -24.66 4.36
N THR A 9 -7.19 -25.21 3.16
CA THR A 9 -7.11 -26.65 2.91
C THR A 9 -5.69 -27.17 3.16
N ILE A 10 -5.55 -28.49 3.34
CA ILE A 10 -4.24 -29.14 3.51
C ILE A 10 -3.34 -28.86 2.29
N GLN A 11 -3.90 -28.86 1.08
CA GLN A 11 -3.16 -28.54 -0.15
C GLN A 11 -2.64 -27.10 -0.16
N GLU A 12 -3.45 -26.13 0.28
CA GLU A 12 -2.99 -24.74 0.43
C GLU A 12 -1.90 -24.62 1.49
N TYR A 13 -2.02 -25.34 2.62
CA TYR A 13 -1.00 -25.36 3.66
C TYR A 13 0.34 -25.88 3.15
N GLU A 14 0.36 -27.01 2.43
CA GLU A 14 1.60 -27.56 1.86
C GLU A 14 2.20 -26.62 0.80
N LYS A 15 1.38 -25.93 -0.01
CA LYS A 15 1.84 -24.89 -0.94
C LYS A 15 2.45 -23.69 -0.22
N ILE A 16 1.84 -23.23 0.87
CA ILE A 16 2.39 -22.15 1.71
C ILE A 16 3.74 -22.56 2.27
N LYS A 17 3.83 -23.78 2.81
CA LYS A 17 5.07 -24.34 3.37
C LYS A 17 6.16 -24.49 2.31
N ALA A 18 5.80 -24.85 1.08
CA ALA A 18 6.71 -24.93 -0.06
C ALA A 18 7.08 -23.58 -0.68
N GLY A 19 6.46 -22.47 -0.24
CA GLY A 19 6.67 -21.14 -0.82
C GLY A 19 5.97 -20.91 -2.18
N GLU A 20 5.11 -21.82 -2.60
CA GLU A 20 4.37 -21.77 -3.87
C GLU A 20 3.06 -20.98 -3.77
N PHE A 21 2.66 -20.59 -2.56
CA PHE A 21 1.47 -19.79 -2.33
C PHE A 21 1.78 -18.29 -2.50
N LEU A 22 1.32 -17.71 -3.60
CA LEU A 22 1.36 -16.27 -3.81
C LEU A 22 0.12 -15.64 -3.19
N PRO A 23 0.26 -14.66 -2.27
CA PRO A 23 -0.88 -13.89 -1.82
C PRO A 23 -1.53 -13.18 -3.02
N LYS A 24 -2.85 -13.04 -2.98
CA LYS A 24 -3.58 -12.25 -3.98
C LYS A 24 -3.73 -10.85 -3.42
N THR A 25 -2.92 -9.92 -3.92
CA THR A 25 -3.14 -8.49 -3.68
C THR A 25 -4.30 -8.00 -4.53
N VAL A 26 -5.07 -7.08 -3.97
CA VAL A 26 -6.15 -6.39 -4.67
C VAL A 26 -5.77 -4.94 -4.80
N LEU A 27 -6.01 -4.37 -5.97
CA LEU A 27 -5.72 -2.99 -6.32
C LEU A 27 -7.00 -2.21 -6.58
N GLY A 28 -6.94 -0.90 -6.41
CA GLY A 28 -8.00 -0.02 -6.88
C GLY A 28 -7.57 1.44 -6.88
N GLU A 29 -8.33 2.25 -7.60
CA GLU A 29 -8.18 3.70 -7.63
C GLU A 29 -8.86 4.33 -6.43
N ILE A 30 -8.18 5.26 -5.77
CA ILE A 30 -8.74 5.98 -4.63
C ILE A 30 -8.86 7.46 -4.92
N VAL A 31 -9.80 8.10 -4.22
CA VAL A 31 -9.92 9.56 -4.16
C VAL A 31 -9.91 10.00 -2.71
N GLU A 32 -9.39 11.20 -2.45
CA GLU A 32 -9.37 11.77 -1.10
C GLU A 32 -10.81 11.89 -0.55
N HIS A 33 -11.00 11.43 0.70
CA HIS A 33 -12.26 11.60 1.41
C HIS A 33 -12.43 13.06 1.84
N GLU A 34 -13.64 13.60 1.80
CA GLU A 34 -13.95 15.01 2.16
C GLU A 34 -13.39 15.44 3.54
N LYS A 35 -13.42 14.56 4.53
CA LYS A 35 -12.90 14.78 5.90
C LYS A 35 -11.39 14.56 6.06
N ASN A 36 -10.67 14.22 5.00
CA ASN A 36 -9.25 13.89 5.10
C ASN A 36 -8.40 15.11 5.52
N ASN A 37 -8.80 16.33 5.15
CA ASN A 37 -8.09 17.56 5.47
C ASN A 37 -6.62 17.55 5.01
N LYS A 38 -6.32 16.99 3.82
CA LYS A 38 -4.97 16.86 3.27
C LYS A 38 -3.99 16.08 4.18
N ARG A 39 -4.50 15.25 5.10
CA ARG A 39 -3.68 14.32 5.88
C ARG A 39 -3.24 13.17 4.98
N GLY A 40 -1.97 12.80 5.00
CA GLY A 40 -1.48 11.76 4.12
C GLY A 40 0.02 11.86 3.96
N PHE A 41 0.53 11.25 2.89
CA PHE A 41 1.94 11.28 2.54
C PHE A 41 2.11 11.40 1.04
N THR A 42 3.28 11.86 0.64
CA THR A 42 3.64 12.07 -0.76
C THR A 42 4.78 11.15 -1.13
N LEU A 43 4.67 10.49 -2.27
CA LEU A 43 5.77 9.75 -2.90
C LEU A 43 6.16 10.41 -4.22
N HIS A 44 7.43 10.29 -4.56
CA HIS A 44 7.98 10.78 -5.83
C HIS A 44 8.34 9.59 -6.70
N PHE A 45 8.13 9.72 -8.01
CA PHE A 45 8.37 8.67 -8.98
C PHE A 45 9.11 9.20 -10.22
N CYS A 46 9.89 8.35 -10.88
CA CYS A 46 10.33 8.59 -12.25
C CYS A 46 9.27 8.12 -13.27
N ASP A 47 9.50 8.38 -14.56
CA ASP A 47 8.60 7.97 -15.67
C ASP A 47 8.35 6.45 -15.69
N GLU A 48 9.33 5.67 -15.24
CA GLU A 48 9.29 4.19 -15.17
C GLU A 48 8.73 3.66 -13.85
N GLY A 49 8.20 4.53 -12.98
CA GLY A 49 7.57 4.14 -11.71
C GLY A 49 8.54 3.75 -10.58
N CYS A 50 9.83 4.07 -10.69
CA CYS A 50 10.78 3.92 -9.59
C CYS A 50 10.51 4.98 -8.52
N ILE A 51 10.49 4.59 -7.24
CA ILE A 51 10.32 5.54 -6.13
C ILE A 51 11.61 6.34 -5.93
N LEU A 52 11.46 7.66 -5.86
CA LEU A 52 12.55 8.60 -5.69
C LEU A 52 12.52 9.21 -4.27
N PRO A 53 13.68 9.37 -3.61
CA PRO A 53 13.78 10.13 -2.37
C PRO A 53 13.41 11.60 -2.56
N ASN A 54 12.79 12.21 -1.55
CA ASN A 54 12.58 13.66 -1.50
C ASN A 54 13.77 14.42 -0.89
N ILE A 55 14.99 13.96 -1.17
CA ILE A 55 16.22 14.56 -0.65
C ILE A 55 16.96 15.18 -1.82
N GLU A 56 17.25 16.47 -1.73
CA GLU A 56 18.00 17.19 -2.77
C GLU A 56 19.35 16.53 -3.01
N GLY A 57 19.71 16.33 -4.29
CA GLY A 57 20.90 15.60 -4.69
C GLY A 57 20.74 14.07 -4.73
N LEU A 58 19.70 13.50 -4.12
CA LEU A 58 19.34 12.08 -4.19
C LEU A 58 17.98 11.84 -4.88
N ASN A 59 17.32 12.89 -5.35
CA ASN A 59 16.02 12.90 -6.00
C ASN A 59 16.03 12.47 -7.48
N HIS A 60 16.99 11.62 -7.86
CA HIS A 60 17.15 11.11 -9.22
C HIS A 60 17.10 9.60 -9.25
N CYS A 61 16.68 9.02 -10.39
CA CYS A 61 16.64 7.58 -10.53
C CYS A 61 18.07 7.03 -10.65
N PRO A 62 18.51 6.08 -9.80
CA PRO A 62 19.85 5.49 -9.90
C PRO A 62 20.03 4.65 -11.18
N LYS A 63 18.92 4.30 -11.86
CA LYS A 63 18.94 3.63 -13.17
C LYS A 63 19.02 4.60 -14.36
N GLY A 64 19.07 5.91 -14.13
CA GLY A 64 19.15 6.93 -15.18
C GLY A 64 17.83 7.26 -15.89
N HIS A 65 16.69 6.79 -15.36
CA HIS A 65 15.37 7.14 -15.91
C HIS A 65 15.04 8.62 -15.64
N SER A 66 14.37 9.26 -16.61
CA SER A 66 13.87 10.61 -16.52
C SER A 66 12.58 10.72 -15.70
N GLY A 67 12.17 11.96 -15.43
CA GLY A 67 10.91 12.27 -14.76
C GLY A 67 11.05 12.40 -13.25
N LEU A 68 10.28 13.34 -12.70
CA LEU A 68 10.08 13.53 -11.27
C LEU A 68 8.62 13.89 -11.06
N HIS A 69 7.82 12.89 -10.74
CA HIS A 69 6.37 13.01 -10.57
C HIS A 69 6.03 12.87 -9.10
N GLU A 70 5.30 13.84 -8.58
CA GLU A 70 4.79 13.81 -7.22
C GLU A 70 3.39 13.17 -7.19
N LYS A 71 3.14 12.30 -6.20
CA LYS A 71 1.82 11.73 -5.95
C LYS A 71 1.46 11.71 -4.48
N PHE A 72 0.32 12.30 -4.17
CA PHE A 72 -0.24 12.34 -2.82
C PHE A 72 -1.15 11.14 -2.56
N PHE A 73 -0.97 10.51 -1.40
CA PHE A 73 -1.76 9.39 -0.90
C PHE A 73 -2.47 9.83 0.39
N PRO A 74 -3.80 9.99 0.38
CA PRO A 74 -4.56 10.51 1.51
C PRO A 74 -4.68 9.49 2.64
N LEU A 75 -4.74 9.94 3.89
CA LEU A 75 -4.99 9.09 5.06
C LEU A 75 -6.38 8.46 4.98
N TYR A 76 -7.40 9.25 4.61
CA TYR A 76 -8.76 8.80 4.38
C TYR A 76 -9.13 8.94 2.90
N ALA A 77 -9.65 7.86 2.33
CA ALA A 77 -9.97 7.78 0.92
C ALA A 77 -11.31 7.09 0.66
N VAL A 78 -11.83 7.26 -0.56
CA VAL A 78 -12.97 6.50 -1.08
C VAL A 78 -12.51 5.69 -2.29
N LEU A 79 -12.90 4.42 -2.34
CA LEU A 79 -12.62 3.56 -3.49
C LEU A 79 -13.43 4.01 -4.72
N LYS A 80 -12.75 4.44 -5.79
CA LYS A 80 -13.37 4.97 -7.01
C LYS A 80 -13.60 3.88 -8.07
N SER A 81 -12.73 2.88 -8.15
CA SER A 81 -12.81 1.80 -9.14
C SER A 81 -13.40 0.52 -8.54
N GLU A 82 -13.79 -0.42 -9.40
CA GLU A 82 -13.95 -1.79 -8.96
C GLU A 82 -12.57 -2.38 -8.58
N PRO A 83 -12.48 -3.27 -7.57
CA PRO A 83 -11.22 -3.87 -7.19
C PRO A 83 -10.67 -4.81 -8.27
N ILE A 84 -9.37 -4.70 -8.55
CA ILE A 84 -8.64 -5.47 -9.56
C ILE A 84 -7.71 -6.46 -8.86
N VAL A 85 -7.74 -7.73 -9.24
CA VAL A 85 -6.81 -8.72 -8.71
C VAL A 85 -5.43 -8.48 -9.32
N ASN A 86 -4.42 -8.27 -8.48
CA ASN A 86 -3.04 -8.19 -8.91
C ASN A 86 -2.39 -9.58 -8.83
N HIS A 87 -1.83 -10.01 -9.96
CA HIS A 87 -1.14 -11.28 -10.06
C HIS A 87 0.37 -11.17 -9.79
N ASN A 88 0.91 -9.94 -9.69
CA ASN A 88 2.34 -9.71 -9.47
C ASN A 88 2.56 -8.69 -8.34
N GLU A 89 2.72 -9.18 -7.11
CA GLU A 89 2.86 -8.33 -5.92
C GLU A 89 4.16 -7.51 -5.90
N ASN A 90 5.20 -8.00 -6.58
CA ASN A 90 6.52 -7.36 -6.62
C ASN A 90 6.58 -6.21 -7.63
N ASN A 91 5.62 -6.11 -8.54
CA ASN A 91 5.51 -5.00 -9.47
C ASN A 91 4.74 -3.85 -8.83
N LEU A 92 5.39 -2.70 -8.70
CA LEU A 92 4.91 -1.52 -7.99
C LEU A 92 4.45 -0.42 -8.93
N ASN A 93 4.55 -0.64 -10.23
CA ASN A 93 4.17 0.33 -11.27
C ASN A 93 2.69 0.72 -11.17
N TYR A 94 1.86 -0.08 -10.48
CA TYR A 94 0.49 0.28 -10.18
C TYR A 94 0.40 1.59 -9.35
N LEU A 95 1.38 1.89 -8.48
CA LEU A 95 1.43 3.12 -7.69
C LEU A 95 1.59 4.35 -8.59
N TYR A 96 2.46 4.25 -9.60
CA TYR A 96 2.62 5.29 -10.62
C TYR A 96 1.29 5.56 -11.33
N ASN A 97 0.56 4.50 -11.68
CA ASN A 97 -0.78 4.59 -12.27
C ASN A 97 -1.87 5.07 -11.29
N GLY A 98 -1.54 5.24 -10.00
CA GLY A 98 -2.47 5.75 -8.97
C GLY A 98 -3.40 4.71 -8.38
N LEU A 99 -3.08 3.44 -8.64
CA LEU A 99 -3.69 2.34 -7.95
C LEU A 99 -2.97 2.16 -6.60
N VAL A 100 -3.71 1.69 -5.61
CA VAL A 100 -3.18 1.35 -4.28
C VAL A 100 -3.59 -0.06 -3.91
N ARG A 101 -2.85 -0.67 -2.98
CA ARG A 101 -3.27 -1.96 -2.42
C ARG A 101 -4.46 -1.75 -1.51
N ILE A 102 -5.42 -2.66 -1.57
CA ILE A 102 -6.61 -2.63 -0.73
C ILE A 102 -6.74 -3.96 -0.01
N ALA A 103 -6.94 -3.90 1.29
CA ALA A 103 -7.21 -5.06 2.11
C ALA A 103 -8.71 -5.43 2.02
N ALA A 104 -8.98 -6.74 2.05
CA ALA A 104 -10.31 -7.33 2.09
C ALA A 104 -11.16 -7.15 0.82
N LYS A 105 -12.33 -7.81 0.82
CA LYS A 105 -13.35 -7.69 -0.21
C LYS A 105 -14.12 -6.39 0.01
N VAL A 106 -13.58 -5.28 -0.50
CA VAL A 106 -14.28 -3.98 -0.54
C VAL A 106 -14.96 -3.78 -1.88
N LYS A 107 -15.95 -2.88 -1.94
CA LYS A 107 -16.64 -2.49 -3.17
C LYS A 107 -16.40 -1.02 -3.47
N LYS A 108 -16.55 -0.62 -4.72
CA LYS A 108 -16.56 0.79 -5.13
C LYS A 108 -17.48 1.62 -4.22
N GLY A 109 -17.00 2.78 -3.81
CA GLY A 109 -17.67 3.70 -2.88
C GLY A 109 -17.35 3.46 -1.40
N ALA A 110 -16.64 2.38 -1.05
CA ALA A 110 -16.24 2.13 0.34
C ALA A 110 -15.27 3.21 0.87
N CYS A 111 -15.45 3.59 2.13
CA CYS A 111 -14.51 4.42 2.87
C CYS A 111 -13.31 3.58 3.32
N LEU A 112 -12.12 4.13 3.10
CA LEU A 112 -10.85 3.47 3.34
C LEU A 112 -9.96 4.37 4.20
N GLU A 113 -9.13 3.76 5.02
CA GLU A 113 -8.04 4.42 5.75
C GLU A 113 -6.70 3.80 5.36
N TYR A 114 -5.66 4.62 5.27
CA TYR A 114 -4.31 4.17 5.03
C TYR A 114 -3.76 3.45 6.28
N GLU A 115 -3.43 2.17 6.13
CA GLU A 115 -2.87 1.35 7.20
C GLU A 115 -1.35 1.51 7.26
N ILE A 116 -0.88 2.33 8.20
CA ILE A 116 0.54 2.44 8.54
C ILE A 116 0.89 1.29 9.49
N ARG A 117 1.59 0.26 8.99
CA ARG A 117 2.18 -0.78 9.86
C ARG A 117 3.58 -0.35 10.29
N ARG A 118 3.75 -0.09 11.58
CA ARG A 118 5.07 0.09 12.22
C ARG A 118 5.51 -1.24 12.84
N LEU A 119 6.79 -1.56 12.72
CA LEU A 119 7.40 -2.69 13.42
C LEU A 119 7.75 -2.22 14.83
N GLU A 120 6.84 -2.41 15.79
CA GLU A 120 7.18 -2.13 17.20
C GLU A 120 8.17 -3.19 17.70
N ASN A 121 9.45 -2.82 17.77
CA ASN A 121 10.43 -3.58 18.54
C ASN A 121 10.50 -2.99 19.95
N LYS A 122 10.01 -3.74 20.95
CA LYS A 122 9.90 -3.28 22.35
C LYS A 122 11.25 -2.98 23.01
N GLU A 123 12.34 -3.46 22.42
CA GLU A 123 13.71 -3.27 22.91
C GLU A 123 14.48 -2.20 22.12
N GLU A 124 13.90 -1.66 21.04
CA GLU A 124 14.54 -0.66 20.19
C GLU A 124 14.34 0.74 20.79
N THR A 125 15.43 1.32 21.30
CA THR A 125 15.43 2.66 21.92
C THR A 125 15.64 3.78 20.90
N ASN A 126 16.09 3.44 19.69
CA ASN A 126 16.22 4.41 18.61
C ASN A 126 14.88 4.57 17.88
N ILE A 127 14.21 5.70 18.12
CA ILE A 127 12.91 6.05 17.49
C ILE A 127 12.99 6.01 15.95
N ASN A 128 14.17 6.26 15.37
CA ASN A 128 14.40 6.21 13.92
C ASN A 128 14.63 4.79 13.38
N ALA A 129 14.88 3.80 14.25
CA ALA A 129 15.09 2.39 13.89
C ALA A 129 13.80 1.55 13.91
N ILE A 130 12.68 2.14 14.35
CA ILE A 130 11.34 1.53 14.29
C ILE A 130 10.89 1.52 12.82
N GLY A 131 11.32 0.51 12.06
CA GLY A 131 11.06 0.40 10.63
C GLY A 131 9.57 0.37 10.28
N LEU A 132 9.19 1.05 9.19
CA LEU A 132 7.89 0.91 8.57
C LEU A 132 7.82 -0.45 7.87
N LEU A 133 6.89 -1.31 8.30
CA LEU A 133 6.74 -2.69 7.80
C LEU A 133 6.10 -2.71 6.40
N ASN A 134 5.35 -1.65 6.08
CA ASN A 134 4.72 -1.47 4.77
C ASN A 134 5.25 -0.19 4.12
N TRP A 135 6.27 -0.32 3.27
CA TRP A 135 6.79 0.81 2.50
C TRP A 135 5.83 1.21 1.34
N SER A 136 4.86 0.35 0.98
CA SER A 136 3.84 0.63 -0.05
C SER A 136 2.46 0.96 0.57
N PRO A 137 1.68 1.91 -0.01
CA PRO A 137 0.34 2.23 0.45
C PRO A 137 -0.60 1.01 0.49
N LEU A 138 -1.17 0.73 1.66
CA LEU A 138 -2.23 -0.27 1.87
C LEU A 138 -3.42 0.39 2.53
N TYR A 139 -4.60 0.22 1.94
CA TYR A 139 -5.84 0.80 2.44
C TYR A 139 -6.75 -0.28 3.02
N VAL A 140 -7.31 -0.03 4.19
CA VAL A 140 -8.24 -0.93 4.89
C VAL A 140 -9.62 -0.28 4.97
N PRO A 141 -10.72 -1.05 4.92
CA PRO A 141 -12.06 -0.50 5.08
C PRO A 141 -12.27 0.06 6.50
N VAL A 142 -12.89 1.23 6.58
CA VAL A 142 -13.25 1.87 7.85
C VAL A 142 -14.71 2.25 7.90
N GLN A 143 -15.33 2.09 9.08
CA GLN A 143 -16.73 2.41 9.31
C GLN A 143 -16.93 3.87 9.75
N LYS A 144 -15.92 4.49 10.34
CA LYS A 144 -15.95 5.88 10.82
C LYS A 144 -14.72 6.62 10.33
N VAL A 145 -14.95 7.79 9.75
CA VAL A 145 -13.91 8.74 9.34
C VAL A 145 -13.97 9.93 10.29
N TYR A 146 -12.84 10.28 10.90
CA TYR A 146 -12.70 11.30 11.93
C TYR A 146 -12.10 12.59 11.38
#